data_AF-A0A7M2T1Y4-F1
#
_entry.id   AF-A0A7M2T1Y4-F1
#
_cell.length_a   1.000
_cell.length_b   1.000
_cell.length_c   1.000
_cell.angle_alpha   90.00
_cell.angle_beta   90.00
_cell.angle_gamma   90.00
#
_symmetry.space_group_name_H-M   'P 1'
#
loop_
_entity.id
_entity.type
_entity.pdbx_description
1 polymer ?
#
loop_
_entity_poly.entity_id
_entity_poly.type
_entity_poly.pdbx_seq_one_letter_code
_entity_poly.pdbx_strand_id
1 'polypeptide(L)' 'MDLRRAPADSADPDRLHPAYDVGDHLHPNGGGHAVMAEAVADVLQAGQ' A
#
# COMPACT_ATOMS: atom_id res chain seq x y z
N MET A 1 -8.38 8.95 -3.17
CA MET A 1 -7.12 8.30 -2.79
C MET A 1 -7.02 6.98 -3.56
N ASP A 2 -5.89 6.71 -4.22
CA ASP A 2 -5.61 5.37 -4.77
C ASP A 2 -4.74 4.61 -3.76
N LEU A 3 -5.34 3.60 -3.12
CA LEU A 3 -4.70 2.79 -2.08
C LEU A 3 -3.68 1.81 -2.66
N ARG A 4 -3.85 1.38 -3.91
CA ARG A 4 -2.98 0.40 -4.56
C ARG A 4 -1.56 0.93 -4.74
N ARG A 5 -1.42 2.25 -4.88
CA ARG A 5 -0.13 2.93 -4.97
C ARG A 5 0.71 2.79 -3.69
N ALA A 6 0.08 2.69 -2.52
CA ALA A 6 0.80 2.74 -1.26
C ALA A 6 1.73 1.52 -1.05
N PRO A 7 1.26 0.27 -1.28
CA PRO A 7 2.12 -0.90 -1.25
C PRO A 7 2.69 -1.30 -2.63
N ALA A 8 2.51 -0.49 -3.68
CA ALA A 8 2.98 -0.82 -5.03
C ALA A 8 4.51 -0.80 -5.14
N ASP A 9 5.05 -1.62 -6.03
CA ASP A 9 6.45 -1.54 -6.42
C ASP A 9 6.69 -0.22 -7.18
N SER A 10 7.73 0.51 -6.79
CA SER A 10 8.11 1.75 -7.48
C SER A 10 8.63 1.50 -8.90
N ALA A 11 9.14 0.29 -9.18
CA ALA A 11 9.59 -0.13 -10.51
C ALA A 11 8.44 -0.70 -11.36
N ASP A 12 7.37 -1.19 -10.74
CA ASP A 12 6.20 -1.76 -11.40
C ASP A 12 4.92 -1.43 -10.61
N PRO A 13 4.25 -0.31 -10.92
CA PRO A 13 3.09 0.17 -10.17
C PRO A 13 1.88 -0.77 -10.18
N ASP A 14 1.85 -1.73 -11.10
CA ASP A 14 0.77 -2.73 -11.20
C ASP A 14 1.01 -3.95 -10.29
N ARG A 15 2.15 -3.99 -9.58
CA ARG A 15 2.52 -5.09 -8.69
C ARG A 15 2.69 -4.61 -7.25
N LEU A 16 2.41 -5.51 -6.31
CA LEU A 16 2.79 -5.33 -4.91
C LEU A 16 4.32 -5.36 -4.80
N HIS A 17 4.88 -4.45 -4.00
CA HIS A 17 6.29 -4.50 -3.67
C HIS A 17 6.58 -5.83 -2.96
N PRO A 18 7.66 -6.56 -3.29
CA PRO A 18 7.93 -7.90 -2.75
C PRO A 18 7.96 -7.97 -1.22
N ALA A 19 8.33 -6.88 -0.54
CA ALA A 19 8.30 -6.80 0.92
C ALA A 19 6.88 -6.80 1.52
N TYR A 20 5.87 -6.46 0.72
CA TYR A 20 4.46 -6.38 1.11
C TYR A 20 3.62 -7.49 0.51
N ASP A 21 4.19 -8.38 -0.30
CA ASP A 21 3.47 -9.51 -0.88
C ASP A 21 3.49 -10.70 0.09
N VAL A 22 2.39 -11.46 0.14
CA VAL A 22 2.31 -12.75 0.85
C VAL A 22 2.68 -13.94 -0.06
N GLY A 23 2.80 -13.69 -1.37
CA GLY A 23 3.18 -14.65 -2.40
C GLY A 23 2.07 -14.96 -3.41
N ASP A 24 0.91 -14.30 -3.33
CA ASP A 24 -0.18 -14.44 -4.30
C ASP A 24 -0.26 -13.27 -5.29
N HIS A 25 0.62 -12.27 -5.13
CA HIS A 25 0.73 -11.09 -5.98
C HIS A 25 -0.54 -10.22 -6.02
N LEU A 26 -1.49 -10.45 -5.10
CA LEU A 26 -2.78 -9.77 -5.04
C LEU A 26 -3.03 -9.15 -3.67
N HIS A 27 -2.74 -9.89 -2.61
CA HIS A 27 -3.02 -9.49 -1.25
C HIS A 27 -1.77 -8.97 -0.56
N PRO A 28 -1.80 -7.74 0.00
CA PRO A 28 -0.73 -7.28 0.85
C PRO A 28 -0.67 -8.10 2.14
N ASN A 29 0.54 -8.33 2.62
CA ASN A 29 0.81 -8.85 3.94
C ASN A 29 0.54 -7.78 5.02
N GLY A 30 0.80 -8.10 6.30
CA GLY A 30 0.58 -7.17 7.40
C GLY A 30 1.31 -5.83 7.26
N GLY A 31 2.52 -5.83 6.67
CA GLY A 31 3.29 -4.61 6.41
C GLY A 31 2.64 -3.74 5.33
N GLY A 32 2.14 -4.34 4.26
CA GLY A 32 1.41 -3.62 3.21
C GLY A 32 0.10 -2.99 3.74
N HIS A 33 -0.61 -3.68 4.63
CA HIS A 33 -1.78 -3.11 5.30
C HIS A 33 -1.44 -1.92 6.21
N ALA A 34 -0.32 -1.96 6.93
CA ALA A 34 0.13 -0.84 7.77
C ALA A 34 0.42 0.42 6.93
N VAL A 35 1.15 0.27 5.81
CA VAL A 35 1.44 1.37 4.88
C VAL A 35 0.17 1.97 4.27
N MET A 36 -0.81 1.13 3.93
CA MET A 36 -2.11 1.63 3.49
C MET A 36 -2.84 2.41 4.59
N ALA A 37 -2.79 1.96 5.84
CA ALA A 37 -3.43 2.64 6.97
C ALA A 37 -2.80 4.02 7.22
N GLU A 38 -1.47 4.13 7.17
CA GLU A 38 -0.75 5.40 7.26
C GLU A 38 -1.18 6.36 6.15
N ALA A 39 -1.23 5.88 4.90
CA ALA A 39 -1.65 6.70 3.77
C ALA A 39 -3.12 7.18 3.88
N VAL A 40 -4.01 6.41 4.53
CA VAL A 40 -5.38 6.85 4.83
C VAL A 40 -5.38 7.90 5.95
N ALA A 41 -4.62 7.67 7.02
CA ALA A 41 -4.51 8.60 8.14
C ALA A 41 -4.02 9.98 7.66
N ASP A 42 -2.99 10.03 6.81
CA ASP A 42 -2.48 11.25 6.22
C ASP A 42 -3.56 12.03 5.46
N VAL A 43 -4.38 11.35 4.65
CA VAL A 43 -5.46 11.98 3.89
C VAL A 43 -6.54 12.53 4.82
N LEU A 44 -6.88 11.81 5.90
CA LEU A 44 -7.87 12.26 6.87
C LEU A 44 -7.36 13.44 7.70
N GLN A 45 -6.08 13.45 8.04
CA GLN A 45 -5.43 14.52 8.80
C GLN A 45 -5.21 15.78 7.96
N ALA A 46 -4.90 15.65 6.66
CA ALA A 46 -4.72 16.80 5.76
C ALA A 46 -6.02 17.57 5.48
N GLY A 47 -7.17 17.01 5.82
CA GLY A 47 -8.49 17.66 5.74
C GLY A 47 -8.99 18.29 7.04
N GLN A 48 -8.18 18.26 8.11
CA GLN A 48 -8.43 18.95 9.39
C GLN A 48 -7.66 20.28 9.42
#